data_AF-A0A6M1PPT8-F1
#
_entry.id   AF-A0A6M1PPT8-F1
#
_cell.length_a   1.000
_cell.length_b   1.000
_cell.length_c   1.000
_cell.angle_alpha   90.00
_cell.angle_beta   90.00
_cell.angle_gamma   90.00
#
_symmetry.space_group_name_H-M   'P 1'
#
loop_
_entity.id
_entity.type
_entity.pdbx_description
1 polymer ?
#
loop_
_entity_poly.entity_id
_entity_poly.type
_entity_poly.pdbx_seq_one_letter_code
_entity_poly.pdbx_strand_id
1 'polypeptide(L)'
;MNHPKGNKCLHGVFVLIAACFILWLVPTHSEAAAEGKNRIAAEELKRISRLSFTLRDAFQTPYTVYIFASDEKMSTLEEQDYWTNNKVGDKSYTGTYRAALLKNGEQYGIVQSVNLELREITMPQTWHYTVKGSGASMPDMLILSEWGSSNFNLAHPFIIRSGVLQPLKFMNNNGKKMDDYYPASRRDGIRILSKSRVQFKAYDNSKTKYAVNTFKLNISKLELRLDDTRYVEQAAWPNSGSGDRDYLNSLKSAAFSGYLPANPQIKLGMTFKSVKDKLNAAKLKENGEWGAFYLFDHYAVGFNDYLHDLNANSHVMIFNIFADQRNLTPSNVKRWLGNPGEEYFNEEEGGYELDYKVGNHSLGFHYEEEYGFIQLITIY
;
A
#
# COMPACT_ATOMS: atom_id res chain seq x y z
N MET A 1 -61.81 52.23 -8.52
CA MET A 1 -61.33 51.72 -7.23
C MET A 1 -60.30 50.64 -7.48
N ASN A 2 -59.17 50.75 -6.76
CA ASN A 2 -58.14 49.74 -6.49
C ASN A 2 -57.14 49.40 -7.61
N HIS A 3 -56.08 50.21 -7.69
CA HIS A 3 -54.71 49.68 -7.70
C HIS A 3 -54.43 49.00 -6.35
N PRO A 4 -53.65 47.90 -6.28
CA PRO A 4 -52.20 48.01 -5.99
C PRO A 4 -51.33 46.92 -6.69
N LYS A 5 -50.14 47.26 -7.21
CA LYS A 5 -48.79 47.22 -6.61
C LYS A 5 -47.92 46.04 -7.10
N GLY A 6 -47.06 46.36 -8.06
CA GLY A 6 -45.61 46.11 -8.05
C GLY A 6 -45.07 44.74 -7.62
N ASN A 7 -44.82 43.85 -8.59
CA ASN A 7 -43.82 42.79 -8.47
C ASN A 7 -42.46 43.28 -9.00
N LYS A 8 -41.78 44.12 -8.21
CA LYS A 8 -40.35 44.48 -8.41
C LYS A 8 -39.42 43.72 -7.46
N CYS A 9 -39.80 42.51 -7.02
CA CYS A 9 -39.01 41.73 -6.05
C CYS A 9 -38.48 40.38 -6.59
N LEU A 10 -38.81 40.00 -7.83
CA LEU A 10 -38.33 38.72 -8.39
C LEU A 10 -37.08 38.82 -9.28
N HIS A 11 -36.73 40.01 -9.78
CA HIS A 11 -35.54 40.18 -10.62
C HIS A 11 -34.24 40.41 -9.81
N GLY A 12 -34.35 40.84 -8.54
CA GLY A 12 -33.18 41.04 -7.66
C GLY A 12 -32.60 39.75 -7.09
N VAL A 13 -33.40 38.70 -6.93
CA VAL A 13 -32.97 37.42 -6.33
C VAL A 13 -32.25 36.54 -7.35
N PHE A 14 -32.66 36.57 -8.63
CA PHE A 14 -31.98 35.81 -9.68
C PHE A 14 -30.60 36.37 -10.05
N VAL A 15 -30.39 37.69 -9.95
CA VAL A 15 -29.09 38.31 -10.20
C VAL A 15 -28.11 38.04 -9.04
N LEU A 16 -28.59 37.94 -7.80
CA LEU A 16 -27.74 37.59 -6.66
C LEU A 16 -27.28 36.12 -6.68
N ILE A 17 -28.15 35.18 -7.09
CA ILE A 17 -27.78 33.75 -7.16
C ILE A 17 -26.82 33.49 -8.34
N ALA A 18 -26.98 34.19 -9.46
CA ALA A 18 -26.03 34.12 -10.57
C ALA A 18 -24.66 34.74 -10.21
N ALA A 19 -24.63 35.83 -9.44
CA ALA A 19 -23.38 36.42 -8.94
C ALA A 19 -22.67 35.51 -7.90
N CYS A 20 -23.42 34.78 -7.06
CA CYS A 20 -22.84 33.82 -6.12
C CYS A 20 -22.25 32.56 -6.80
N PHE A 21 -22.79 32.11 -7.93
CA PHE A 21 -22.23 30.99 -8.69
C PHE A 21 -20.99 31.37 -9.52
N ILE A 22 -20.87 32.62 -9.98
CA ILE A 22 -19.67 33.10 -10.68
C ILE A 22 -18.50 33.30 -9.71
N LEU A 23 -18.78 33.63 -8.45
CA LEU A 23 -17.75 33.75 -7.40
C LEU A 23 -17.21 32.39 -6.88
N TRP A 24 -17.87 31.27 -7.21
CA TRP A 24 -17.41 29.91 -6.86
C TRP A 24 -16.67 29.19 -8.01
N LEU A 25 -16.63 29.80 -9.20
CA LEU A 25 -15.90 29.28 -10.37
C LEU A 25 -14.58 30.00 -10.64
N VAL A 26 -14.18 30.93 -9.76
CA VAL A 26 -12.81 31.42 -9.75
C VAL A 26 -11.97 30.32 -9.12
N PRO A 27 -10.99 29.73 -9.83
CA PRO A 27 -9.96 28.96 -9.15
C PRO A 27 -9.31 29.95 -8.20
N THR A 28 -9.50 29.77 -6.90
CA THR A 28 -8.60 30.37 -5.92
C THR A 28 -7.24 29.76 -6.20
N HIS A 29 -6.52 30.37 -7.14
CA HIS A 29 -5.09 30.25 -7.28
C HIS A 29 -4.54 30.64 -5.91
N SER A 30 -4.27 29.62 -5.09
CA SER A 30 -3.52 29.77 -3.86
C SER A 30 -2.18 30.41 -4.26
N GLU A 31 -2.03 31.66 -3.85
CA GLU A 31 -0.79 32.43 -3.81
C GLU A 31 -0.04 32.62 -5.14
N ALA A 32 -0.58 33.49 -5.98
CA ALA A 32 0.24 34.33 -6.84
C ALA A 32 0.37 35.73 -6.23
N ALA A 33 1.32 35.94 -5.31
CA ALA A 33 1.93 37.26 -5.01
C ALA A 33 3.06 37.16 -3.95
N ALA A 34 4.22 36.63 -4.36
CA ALA A 34 5.51 37.10 -3.85
C ALA A 34 6.32 37.50 -5.09
N GLU A 35 5.97 38.67 -5.65
CA GLU A 35 6.61 39.22 -6.84
C GLU A 35 8.11 39.45 -6.60
N GLY A 36 8.93 38.87 -7.49
CA GLY A 36 10.35 39.21 -7.66
C GLY A 36 11.39 38.23 -7.10
N LYS A 37 11.19 37.61 -5.92
CA LYS A 37 12.29 36.89 -5.22
C LYS A 37 12.30 35.36 -5.34
N ASN A 38 11.18 34.74 -5.69
CA ASN A 38 11.05 33.28 -5.73
C ASN A 38 10.86 32.72 -7.15
N ARG A 39 11.26 33.47 -8.18
CA ARG A 39 11.16 33.05 -9.59
C ARG A 39 12.55 32.96 -10.20
N ILE A 40 12.77 31.92 -11.00
CA ILE A 40 14.02 31.71 -11.73
C ILE A 40 13.65 31.44 -13.19
N ALA A 41 14.35 32.06 -14.14
CA ALA A 41 14.08 31.86 -15.56
C ALA A 41 14.27 30.38 -15.96
N ALA A 42 13.44 29.87 -16.87
CA ALA A 42 13.49 28.46 -17.27
C ALA A 42 14.87 28.03 -17.81
N GLU A 43 15.52 28.88 -18.61
CA GLU A 43 16.88 28.61 -19.12
C GLU A 43 17.93 28.62 -18.01
N GLU A 44 17.77 29.47 -17.01
CA GLU A 44 18.66 29.47 -15.84
C GLU A 44 18.46 28.19 -15.01
N LEU A 45 17.22 27.77 -14.76
CA LEU A 45 16.92 26.51 -14.05
C LEU A 45 17.55 25.30 -14.75
N LYS A 46 17.43 25.19 -16.08
CA LYS A 46 18.08 24.12 -16.86
C LYS A 46 19.59 24.10 -16.66
N ARG A 47 20.24 25.26 -16.54
CA ARG A 47 21.68 25.39 -16.34
C ARG A 47 22.13 25.07 -14.91
N ILE A 48 21.39 25.54 -13.91
CA ILE A 48 21.82 25.44 -12.50
C ILE A 48 21.33 24.18 -11.78
N SER A 49 20.45 23.39 -12.40
CA SER A 49 19.94 22.17 -11.77
C SER A 49 20.85 20.96 -12.01
N ARG A 50 20.91 20.04 -11.05
CA ARG A 50 21.56 18.73 -11.24
C ARG A 50 20.60 17.64 -11.63
N LEU A 51 19.38 17.73 -11.10
CA LEU A 51 18.32 16.78 -11.41
C LEU A 51 17.11 17.53 -11.95
N SER A 52 16.40 16.89 -12.86
CA SER A 52 15.12 17.37 -13.35
C SER A 52 14.17 16.20 -13.58
N PHE A 53 12.90 16.40 -13.22
CA PHE A 53 11.88 15.38 -13.29
C PHE A 53 10.61 15.95 -13.90
N THR A 54 9.98 15.22 -14.81
CA THR A 54 8.71 15.63 -15.41
C THR A 54 7.55 14.92 -14.72
N LEU A 55 6.66 15.69 -14.11
CA LEU A 55 5.51 15.21 -13.34
C LEU A 55 4.21 15.83 -13.85
N ARG A 56 3.10 15.13 -13.63
CA ARG A 56 1.75 15.64 -13.80
C ARG A 56 1.06 15.73 -12.45
N ASP A 57 0.30 16.80 -12.23
CA ASP A 57 -0.60 16.89 -11.08
C ASP A 57 -1.89 16.06 -11.30
N ALA A 58 -2.80 16.11 -10.33
CA ALA A 58 -4.07 15.38 -10.39
C ALA A 58 -5.00 15.87 -11.53
N PHE A 59 -4.80 17.09 -12.03
CA PHE A 59 -5.50 17.65 -13.19
C PHE A 59 -4.77 17.38 -14.51
N GLN A 60 -3.74 16.52 -14.48
CA GLN A 60 -2.87 16.20 -15.62
C GLN A 60 -2.07 17.40 -16.15
N THR A 61 -1.94 18.46 -15.36
CA THR A 61 -1.10 19.60 -15.72
C THR A 61 0.36 19.18 -15.63
N PRO A 62 1.15 19.30 -16.72
CA PRO A 62 2.55 18.93 -16.72
C PRO A 62 3.44 20.01 -16.11
N TYR A 63 4.39 19.58 -15.29
CA TYR A 63 5.43 20.40 -14.69
C TYR A 63 6.79 19.71 -14.81
N THR A 64 7.84 20.52 -14.76
CA THR A 64 9.21 20.06 -14.51
C THR A 64 9.64 20.51 -13.12
N VAL A 65 10.01 19.55 -12.28
CA VAL A 65 10.69 19.81 -11.00
C VAL A 65 12.18 19.86 -11.27
N TYR A 66 12.80 20.97 -10.93
CA TYR A 66 14.24 21.21 -11.00
C TYR A 66 14.83 21.18 -9.59
N ILE A 67 15.90 20.41 -9.39
CA ILE A 67 16.63 20.35 -8.12
C ILE A 67 17.99 21.03 -8.30
N PHE A 68 18.23 22.06 -7.50
CA PHE A 68 19.39 22.93 -7.62
C PHE A 68 19.87 23.41 -6.24
N ALA A 69 21.13 23.82 -6.15
CA ALA A 69 21.72 24.48 -4.99
C ALA A 69 22.55 25.68 -5.47
N SER A 70 22.47 26.81 -4.75
CA SER A 70 23.26 28.01 -5.05
C SER A 70 24.65 28.00 -4.41
N ASP A 71 24.83 27.17 -3.39
CA ASP A 71 26.03 27.01 -2.55
C ASP A 71 26.77 25.69 -2.85
N GLU A 72 26.56 25.15 -4.06
CA GLU A 72 27.05 23.83 -4.46
C GLU A 72 28.59 23.76 -4.50
N LYS A 73 29.13 22.71 -3.88
CA LYS A 73 30.56 22.37 -3.91
C LYS A 73 30.73 21.02 -4.61
N MET A 74 31.66 20.97 -5.56
CA MET A 74 31.97 19.76 -6.31
C MET A 74 33.22 19.09 -5.73
N SER A 75 33.14 17.78 -5.58
CA SER A 75 34.27 16.88 -5.32
C SER A 75 34.23 15.72 -6.31
N THR A 76 35.31 14.96 -6.33
CA THR A 76 35.42 13.73 -7.11
C THR A 76 35.45 12.57 -6.12
N LEU A 77 34.72 11.49 -6.41
CA LEU A 77 34.80 10.27 -5.62
C LEU A 77 36.20 9.65 -5.73
N GLU A 78 36.84 9.45 -4.59
CA GLU A 78 38.13 8.79 -4.46
C GLU A 78 38.00 7.27 -4.39
N GLU A 79 36.84 6.80 -3.94
CA GLU A 79 36.51 5.38 -3.80
C GLU A 79 35.22 5.04 -4.54
N GLN A 80 35.10 3.78 -4.95
CA GLN A 80 33.87 3.27 -5.52
C GLN A 80 32.79 3.16 -4.45
N ASP A 81 31.62 3.72 -4.72
CA ASP A 81 30.42 3.46 -3.92
C ASP A 81 29.63 2.30 -4.55
N TYR A 82 29.87 1.10 -4.02
CA TYR A 82 29.19 -0.13 -4.43
C TYR A 82 27.67 -0.07 -4.20
N TRP A 83 27.18 0.85 -3.38
CA TRP A 83 25.77 0.95 -3.03
C TRP A 83 24.97 1.77 -4.05
N THR A 84 25.55 2.85 -4.53
CA THR A 84 24.96 3.74 -5.55
C THR A 84 25.43 3.39 -6.97
N ASN A 85 26.35 2.42 -7.10
CA ASN A 85 27.08 2.07 -8.33
C ASN A 85 27.92 3.23 -8.89
N ASN A 86 28.24 4.22 -8.05
CA ASN A 86 29.14 5.29 -8.44
C ASN A 86 30.59 4.80 -8.38
N LYS A 87 31.41 5.29 -9.31
CA LYS A 87 32.78 4.85 -9.53
C LYS A 87 33.77 5.91 -9.05
N VAL A 88 35.01 5.48 -8.83
CA VAL A 88 36.14 6.41 -8.68
C VAL A 88 36.16 7.35 -9.88
N GLY A 89 36.26 8.66 -9.64
CA GLY A 89 36.21 9.68 -10.68
C GLY A 89 34.82 10.30 -10.92
N ASP A 90 33.75 9.72 -10.37
CA ASP A 90 32.40 10.31 -10.46
C ASP A 90 32.35 11.62 -9.65
N LYS A 91 31.52 12.57 -10.11
CA LYS A 91 31.39 13.88 -9.48
C LYS A 91 30.33 13.83 -8.38
N SER A 92 30.70 14.23 -7.18
CA SER A 92 29.78 14.48 -6.08
C SER A 92 29.58 15.98 -5.86
N TYR A 93 28.34 16.36 -5.59
CA TYR A 93 27.91 17.74 -5.40
C TYR A 93 27.20 17.87 -4.06
N THR A 94 27.75 18.66 -3.16
CA THR A 94 27.16 18.95 -1.85
C THR A 94 26.62 20.37 -1.80
N GLY A 95 25.46 20.58 -1.18
CA GLY A 95 24.84 21.90 -1.08
C GLY A 95 23.47 21.88 -0.42
N THR A 96 22.88 23.06 -0.28
CA THR A 96 21.53 23.21 0.27
C THR A 96 20.50 23.10 -0.86
N TYR A 97 20.17 21.88 -1.25
CA TYR A 97 19.28 21.64 -2.39
C TYR A 97 17.84 22.11 -2.15
N ARG A 98 17.29 22.77 -3.18
CA ARG A 98 15.91 23.23 -3.25
C ARG A 98 15.26 22.73 -4.53
N ALA A 99 13.92 22.68 -4.51
CA ALA A 99 13.14 22.45 -5.70
C ALA A 99 12.65 23.78 -6.30
N ALA A 100 12.62 23.87 -7.62
CA ALA A 100 11.80 24.83 -8.34
C ALA A 100 10.84 24.08 -9.25
N LEU A 101 9.60 24.58 -9.33
CA LEU A 101 8.56 24.01 -10.16
C LEU A 101 8.32 24.90 -11.38
N LEU A 102 8.54 24.37 -12.57
CA LEU A 102 8.23 25.02 -13.83
C LEU A 102 6.98 24.37 -14.42
N LYS A 103 5.88 25.11 -14.51
CA LYS A 103 4.70 24.67 -15.27
C LYS A 103 5.02 24.72 -16.76
N ASN A 104 4.64 23.67 -17.50
CA ASN A 104 4.99 23.58 -18.92
C ASN A 104 4.45 24.79 -19.70
N GLY A 105 5.30 25.41 -20.52
CA GLY A 105 4.98 26.61 -21.30
C GLY A 105 5.23 27.95 -20.58
N GLU A 106 5.50 27.94 -19.26
CA GLU A 106 5.84 29.16 -18.53
C GLU A 106 7.32 29.55 -18.74
N GLN A 107 7.61 30.85 -18.63
CA GLN A 107 8.98 31.38 -18.76
C GLN A 107 9.79 31.30 -17.47
N TYR A 108 9.11 31.18 -16.32
CA TYR A 108 9.71 31.22 -15.00
C TYR A 108 9.23 30.04 -14.15
N GLY A 109 10.18 29.37 -13.49
CA GLY A 109 9.86 28.39 -12.45
C GLY A 109 9.77 29.07 -11.09
N ILE A 110 8.97 28.49 -10.19
CA ILE A 110 8.71 28.98 -8.84
C ILE A 110 9.48 28.14 -7.84
N VAL A 111 10.37 28.76 -7.07
CA VAL A 111 11.12 28.10 -5.99
C VAL A 111 10.15 27.63 -4.91
N GLN A 112 10.26 26.37 -4.53
CA GLN A 112 9.41 25.70 -3.57
C GLN A 112 10.01 25.79 -2.16
N SER A 113 9.16 25.86 -1.14
CA SER A 113 9.58 25.90 0.28
C SER A 113 9.77 24.51 0.90
N VAL A 114 9.52 23.44 0.14
CA VAL A 114 9.60 22.07 0.64
C VAL A 114 11.03 21.68 1.00
N ASN A 115 11.21 21.06 2.16
CA ASN A 115 12.47 20.43 2.52
C ASN A 115 12.61 19.11 1.76
N LEU A 116 13.66 18.98 0.96
CA LEU A 116 13.93 17.77 0.19
C LEU A 116 14.75 16.73 0.97
N GLU A 117 15.36 17.13 2.09
CA GLU A 117 16.33 16.34 2.87
C GLU A 117 17.55 15.84 2.07
N LEU A 118 17.69 16.30 0.82
CA LEU A 118 18.79 15.98 -0.08
C LEU A 118 19.99 16.91 0.18
N ARG A 119 21.14 16.32 0.52
CA ARG A 119 22.39 17.06 0.82
C ARG A 119 23.52 16.84 -0.16
N GLU A 120 23.48 15.70 -0.86
CA GLU A 120 24.52 15.25 -1.77
C GLU A 120 23.88 14.64 -3.02
N ILE A 121 24.47 14.94 -4.18
CA ILE A 121 24.12 14.32 -5.46
C ILE A 121 25.39 13.85 -6.12
N THR A 122 25.53 12.54 -6.30
CA THR A 122 26.63 11.94 -7.05
C THR A 122 26.15 11.55 -8.45
N MET A 123 26.89 11.98 -9.46
CA MET A 123 26.57 11.73 -10.86
C MET A 123 27.44 10.62 -11.44
N PRO A 124 26.86 9.65 -12.19
CA PRO A 124 25.47 9.58 -12.61
C PRO A 124 24.52 9.12 -11.49
N GLN A 125 23.29 9.65 -11.51
CA GLN A 125 22.26 9.39 -10.52
C GLN A 125 21.11 8.58 -11.17
N THR A 126 20.69 7.47 -10.55
CA THR A 126 19.59 6.62 -11.10
C THR A 126 18.54 6.18 -10.09
N TRP A 127 18.63 6.62 -8.83
CA TRP A 127 17.75 6.18 -7.74
C TRP A 127 16.69 7.22 -7.36
N HIS A 128 16.67 8.40 -7.98
CA HIS A 128 15.62 9.40 -7.85
C HIS A 128 14.86 9.37 -9.16
N TYR A 129 13.54 9.25 -9.11
CA TYR A 129 12.77 8.97 -10.31
C TYR A 129 11.32 9.40 -10.17
N THR A 130 10.63 9.46 -11.31
CA THR A 130 9.19 9.68 -11.34
C THR A 130 8.46 8.35 -11.51
N VAL A 131 7.51 8.07 -10.63
CA VAL A 131 6.54 6.99 -10.83
C VAL A 131 5.30 7.59 -11.51
N LYS A 132 4.98 7.09 -12.70
CA LYS A 132 3.88 7.61 -13.51
C LYS A 132 2.52 7.20 -12.95
N GLY A 133 1.64 8.18 -12.77
CA GLY A 133 0.27 7.97 -12.34
C GLY A 133 -0.52 7.13 -13.33
N SER A 134 -1.35 6.22 -12.82
CA SER A 134 -2.29 5.44 -13.63
C SER A 134 -3.66 6.11 -13.68
N GLY A 135 -4.15 6.46 -14.88
CA GLY A 135 -5.47 7.04 -15.09
C GLY A 135 -5.52 8.57 -14.96
N ALA A 136 -6.69 9.15 -15.26
CA ALA A 136 -6.85 10.58 -15.51
C ALA A 136 -6.74 11.49 -14.26
N SER A 137 -6.87 10.94 -13.05
CA SER A 137 -6.90 11.74 -11.81
C SER A 137 -5.79 11.38 -10.82
N MET A 138 -4.85 10.53 -11.22
CA MET A 138 -3.71 10.14 -10.39
C MET A 138 -2.51 11.00 -10.78
N PRO A 139 -1.94 11.80 -9.84
CA PRO A 139 -0.71 12.53 -10.11
C PRO A 139 0.45 11.56 -10.31
N ASP A 140 1.46 12.02 -11.04
CA ASP A 140 2.79 11.39 -11.00
C ASP A 140 3.42 11.64 -9.62
N MET A 141 4.29 10.74 -9.18
CA MET A 141 4.99 10.85 -7.90
C MET A 141 6.50 11.03 -8.14
N LEU A 142 7.10 12.04 -7.52
CA LEU A 142 8.55 12.17 -7.46
C LEU A 142 9.02 11.35 -6.27
N ILE A 143 9.96 10.44 -6.52
CA ILE A 143 10.60 9.65 -5.49
C ILE A 143 12.02 10.20 -5.33
N LEU A 144 12.26 10.85 -4.20
CA LEU A 144 13.62 11.04 -3.69
C LEU A 144 13.95 9.82 -2.84
N SER A 145 15.19 9.36 -2.90
CA SER A 145 15.57 8.10 -2.28
C SER A 145 16.90 8.22 -1.60
N GLU A 146 16.94 7.76 -0.38
CA GLU A 146 18.17 7.62 0.39
C GLU A 146 18.57 6.15 0.42
N TRP A 147 19.85 5.91 0.63
CA TRP A 147 20.32 4.56 0.82
C TRP A 147 19.80 4.01 2.15
N GLY A 148 19.11 2.86 2.09
CA GLY A 148 18.60 2.18 3.28
C GLY A 148 19.47 0.99 3.67
N SER A 149 19.64 0.05 2.75
CA SER A 149 20.48 -1.14 2.95
C SER A 149 20.97 -1.71 1.61
N SER A 150 21.62 -2.89 1.66
CA SER A 150 22.13 -3.61 0.49
C SER A 150 21.06 -3.96 -0.53
N ASN A 151 19.78 -4.07 -0.12
CA ASN A 151 18.68 -4.58 -0.93
C ASN A 151 17.48 -3.61 -1.09
N PHE A 152 17.49 -2.43 -0.46
CA PHE A 152 16.44 -1.41 -0.62
C PHE A 152 16.96 0.03 -0.42
N ASN A 153 16.19 0.97 -0.95
CA ASN A 153 16.30 2.40 -0.68
C ASN A 153 15.14 2.84 0.23
N LEU A 154 15.35 3.92 0.96
CA LEU A 154 14.29 4.63 1.67
C LEU A 154 13.67 5.63 0.71
N ALA A 155 12.39 5.46 0.39
CA ALA A 155 11.69 6.30 -0.58
C ALA A 155 10.90 7.40 0.11
N HIS A 156 11.13 8.64 -0.32
CA HIS A 156 10.47 9.86 0.10
C HIS A 156 9.61 10.37 -1.06
N PRO A 157 8.30 10.06 -1.07
CA PRO A 157 7.42 10.41 -2.16
C PRO A 157 6.88 11.84 -2.05
N PHE A 158 6.87 12.54 -3.18
CA PHE A 158 6.29 13.87 -3.33
C PHE A 158 5.28 13.87 -4.49
N ILE A 159 4.27 14.74 -4.40
CA ILE A 159 3.34 15.03 -5.50
C ILE A 159 3.23 16.53 -5.71
N ILE A 160 2.73 16.92 -6.88
CA ILE A 160 2.32 18.31 -7.12
C ILE A 160 0.84 18.43 -6.81
N ARG A 161 0.50 19.36 -5.92
CA ARG A 161 -0.88 19.72 -5.60
C ARG A 161 -1.05 21.22 -5.65
N SER A 162 -1.96 21.69 -6.49
CA SER A 162 -2.24 23.11 -6.71
C SER A 162 -0.98 23.94 -7.02
N GLY A 163 -0.08 23.40 -7.85
CA GLY A 163 1.16 24.09 -8.23
C GLY A 163 2.26 24.10 -7.16
N VAL A 164 2.11 23.32 -6.08
CA VAL A 164 3.10 23.20 -5.01
C VAL A 164 3.61 21.77 -4.93
N LEU A 165 4.92 21.58 -4.82
CA LEU A 165 5.54 20.28 -4.54
C LEU A 165 5.40 19.96 -3.05
N GLN A 166 4.72 18.86 -2.73
CA GLN A 166 4.37 18.50 -1.36
C GLN A 166 4.77 17.05 -1.04
N PRO A 167 5.38 16.79 0.14
CA PRO A 167 5.70 15.44 0.58
C PRO A 167 4.42 14.69 0.96
N LEU A 168 4.43 13.38 0.75
CA LEU A 168 3.38 12.48 1.25
C LEU A 168 3.81 11.83 2.55
N LYS A 169 2.86 11.69 3.48
CA LYS A 169 3.07 11.02 4.77
C LYS A 169 2.59 9.59 4.70
N PHE A 170 3.34 8.65 5.27
CA PHE A 170 2.88 7.28 5.43
C PHE A 170 2.02 7.14 6.67
N MET A 171 0.88 6.47 6.51
CA MET A 171 -0.08 6.18 7.58
C MET A 171 -0.31 4.69 7.64
N ASN A 172 -0.37 4.11 8.84
CA ASN A 172 -0.74 2.71 8.99
C ASN A 172 -2.24 2.51 8.70
N ASN A 173 -2.71 1.25 8.73
CA ASN A 173 -4.10 0.90 8.48
C ASN A 173 -5.08 1.54 9.48
N ASN A 174 -4.62 1.89 10.69
CA ASN A 174 -5.41 2.57 11.72
C ASN A 174 -5.36 4.11 11.62
N GLY A 175 -4.62 4.67 10.66
CA GLY A 175 -4.48 6.12 10.50
C GLY A 175 -3.47 6.78 11.45
N LYS A 176 -2.58 6.00 12.08
CA LYS A 176 -1.42 6.53 12.82
C LYS A 176 -0.28 6.82 11.85
N LYS A 177 0.40 7.95 12.04
CA LYS A 177 1.61 8.32 11.29
C LYS A 177 2.70 7.24 11.45
N MET A 178 3.33 6.91 10.34
CA MET A 178 4.55 6.09 10.24
C MET A 178 5.76 7.00 9.95
N ASP A 179 6.90 6.43 9.63
CA ASP A 179 8.06 7.21 9.18
C ASP A 179 7.74 8.03 7.92
N ASP A 180 8.52 9.07 7.67
CA ASP A 180 8.35 9.95 6.50
C ASP A 180 8.94 9.32 5.21
N TYR A 181 9.45 8.10 5.30
CA TYR A 181 9.94 7.29 4.20
C TYR A 181 9.36 5.88 4.23
N TYR A 182 9.54 5.12 3.14
CA TYR A 182 9.20 3.70 3.11
C TYR A 182 10.22 2.87 2.32
N PRO A 183 10.57 1.65 2.77
CA PRO A 183 11.49 0.78 2.04
C PRO A 183 10.97 0.39 0.65
N ALA A 184 11.83 0.49 -0.35
CA ALA A 184 11.56 0.01 -1.71
C ALA A 184 12.83 -0.57 -2.35
N SER A 185 12.71 -1.69 -3.04
CA SER A 185 13.75 -2.24 -3.90
C SER A 185 14.23 -1.18 -4.91
N ARG A 186 15.49 -1.27 -5.29
CA ARG A 186 16.10 -0.30 -6.21
C ARG A 186 15.42 -0.37 -7.59
N ARG A 187 15.23 0.80 -8.23
CA ARG A 187 14.66 1.02 -9.58
C ARG A 187 13.18 0.64 -9.74
N ASP A 188 12.83 -0.61 -9.43
CA ASP A 188 11.50 -1.18 -9.66
C ASP A 188 10.81 -1.62 -8.36
N GLY A 189 11.12 -0.96 -7.26
CA GLY A 189 10.51 -1.22 -5.94
C GLY A 189 9.22 -0.45 -5.70
N ILE A 190 8.80 0.42 -6.61
CA ILE A 190 7.56 1.20 -6.48
C ILE A 190 6.78 1.14 -7.79
N ARG A 191 5.46 0.92 -7.69
CA ARG A 191 4.55 1.08 -8.83
C ARG A 191 3.21 1.65 -8.41
N ILE A 192 2.54 2.34 -9.33
CA ILE A 192 1.18 2.83 -9.14
C ILE A 192 0.18 1.82 -9.72
N LEU A 193 -0.96 1.68 -9.05
CA LEU A 193 -2.09 0.84 -9.42
C LEU A 193 -3.35 1.69 -9.56
N SER A 194 -4.37 1.11 -10.20
CA SER A 194 -5.70 1.69 -10.27
C SER A 194 -6.30 1.98 -8.89
N LYS A 195 -7.27 2.91 -8.87
CA LYS A 195 -7.97 3.39 -7.66
C LYS A 195 -7.05 4.09 -6.66
N SER A 196 -6.10 4.88 -7.18
CA SER A 196 -5.17 5.68 -6.38
C SER A 196 -4.35 4.85 -5.40
N ARG A 197 -3.80 3.72 -5.85
CA ARG A 197 -3.00 2.83 -5.02
C ARG A 197 -1.55 2.84 -5.47
N VAL A 198 -0.65 2.63 -4.53
CA VAL A 198 0.80 2.62 -4.74
C VAL A 198 1.35 1.41 -4.02
N GLN A 199 2.13 0.59 -4.70
CA GLN A 199 2.79 -0.56 -4.10
C GLN A 199 4.27 -0.29 -3.91
N PHE A 200 4.75 -0.66 -2.74
CA PHE A 200 6.16 -0.69 -2.37
C PHE A 200 6.54 -2.15 -2.16
N LYS A 201 7.66 -2.57 -2.76
CA LYS A 201 8.18 -3.92 -2.66
C LYS A 201 9.63 -3.84 -2.23
N ALA A 202 9.99 -4.56 -1.18
CA ALA A 202 11.36 -4.68 -0.69
C ALA A 202 11.63 -6.13 -0.26
N TYR A 203 12.88 -6.59 -0.38
CA TYR A 203 13.24 -7.91 0.12
C TYR A 203 13.45 -7.85 1.63
N ASP A 204 12.84 -8.79 2.35
CA ASP A 204 12.94 -8.92 3.79
C ASP A 204 13.85 -10.11 4.11
N ASN A 205 15.09 -9.81 4.53
CA ASN A 205 16.09 -10.83 4.83
C ASN A 205 15.66 -11.74 6.00
N SER A 206 14.84 -11.24 6.93
CA SER A 206 14.37 -12.03 8.08
C SER A 206 13.34 -13.09 7.69
N LYS A 207 12.72 -12.93 6.52
CA LYS A 207 11.68 -13.81 5.98
C LYS A 207 12.06 -14.52 4.69
N THR A 208 13.23 -14.19 4.16
CA THR A 208 13.73 -14.63 2.85
C THR A 208 12.71 -14.45 1.71
N LYS A 209 11.87 -13.42 1.79
CA LYS A 209 10.76 -13.14 0.86
C LYS A 209 10.66 -11.65 0.56
N TYR A 210 9.95 -11.30 -0.52
CA TYR A 210 9.60 -9.90 -0.80
C TYR A 210 8.35 -9.49 -0.01
N ALA A 211 8.49 -8.46 0.82
CA ALA A 211 7.38 -7.77 1.43
C ALA A 211 6.80 -6.76 0.43
N VAL A 212 5.50 -6.87 0.15
CA VAL A 212 4.74 -5.96 -0.70
C VAL A 212 3.69 -5.25 0.13
N ASN A 213 3.79 -3.93 0.20
CA ASN A 213 2.86 -3.09 0.93
C ASN A 213 2.12 -2.18 -0.05
N THR A 214 0.79 -2.23 -0.02
CA THR A 214 -0.06 -1.42 -0.87
C THR A 214 -0.62 -0.27 -0.04
N PHE A 215 -0.41 0.95 -0.49
CA PHE A 215 -0.94 2.17 0.10
C PHE A 215 -2.01 2.77 -0.81
N LYS A 216 -3.02 3.38 -0.22
CA LYS A 216 -4.00 4.21 -0.91
C LYS A 216 -3.63 5.68 -0.74
N LEU A 217 -3.45 6.38 -1.84
CA LEU A 217 -3.16 7.80 -1.89
C LEU A 217 -4.43 8.60 -1.59
N ASN A 218 -4.32 9.49 -0.62
CA ASN A 218 -5.25 10.57 -0.36
C ASN A 218 -4.58 11.92 -0.69
N ILE A 219 -4.92 12.48 -1.84
CA ILE A 219 -4.32 13.73 -2.35
C ILE A 219 -4.69 14.94 -1.47
N SER A 220 -5.93 15.00 -0.95
CA SER A 220 -6.37 16.13 -0.12
C SER A 220 -5.68 16.15 1.24
N LYS A 221 -5.31 14.99 1.78
CA LYS A 221 -4.58 14.87 3.04
C LYS A 221 -3.06 14.77 2.90
N LEU A 222 -2.56 14.54 1.68
CA LEU A 222 -1.15 14.22 1.41
C LEU A 222 -0.69 12.95 2.16
N GLU A 223 -1.51 11.91 2.11
CA GLU A 223 -1.28 10.67 2.86
C GLU A 223 -1.24 9.45 1.94
N LEU A 224 -0.32 8.55 2.21
CA LEU A 224 -0.31 7.16 1.74
C LEU A 224 -0.74 6.29 2.91
N ARG A 225 -2.00 5.85 2.92
CA ARG A 225 -2.53 4.99 3.99
C ARG A 225 -2.40 3.52 3.60
N LEU A 226 -1.79 2.71 4.47
CA LEU A 226 -1.65 1.28 4.24
C LEU A 226 -3.03 0.65 4.05
N ASP A 227 -3.21 0.02 2.90
CA ASP A 227 -4.47 -0.54 2.42
C ASP A 227 -4.42 -2.06 2.32
N ASP A 228 -3.22 -2.64 2.10
CA ASP A 228 -3.01 -4.08 2.03
C ASP A 228 -1.52 -4.46 2.23
N THR A 229 -1.25 -5.72 2.60
CA THR A 229 0.10 -6.31 2.74
C THR A 229 0.19 -7.65 2.02
N ARG A 230 1.39 -8.12 1.68
CA ARG A 230 1.64 -9.50 1.23
C ARG A 230 3.12 -9.86 1.27
N TYR A 231 3.44 -11.12 1.59
CA TYR A 231 4.75 -11.70 1.27
C TYR A 231 4.68 -12.57 0.01
N VAL A 232 5.69 -12.46 -0.87
CA VAL A 232 5.79 -13.23 -2.10
C VAL A 232 7.19 -13.80 -2.31
N GLU A 233 7.27 -15.00 -2.88
CA GLU A 233 8.54 -15.70 -3.20
C GLU A 233 9.27 -15.04 -4.38
N GLN A 234 8.51 -14.68 -5.41
CA GLN A 234 9.07 -14.20 -6.67
C GLN A 234 9.15 -12.67 -6.68
N ALA A 235 10.13 -12.14 -7.40
CA ALA A 235 10.22 -10.70 -7.67
C ALA A 235 9.02 -10.14 -8.47
N ALA A 236 8.11 -11.00 -8.93
CA ALA A 236 6.86 -10.57 -9.57
C ALA A 236 5.97 -9.79 -8.60
N TRP A 237 5.20 -8.86 -9.14
CA TRP A 237 4.31 -8.05 -8.33
C TRP A 237 2.93 -8.70 -8.17
N PRO A 238 2.38 -8.78 -6.95
CA PRO A 238 1.04 -9.33 -6.75
C PRO A 238 -0.03 -8.42 -7.39
N ASN A 239 -1.05 -9.04 -7.98
CA ASN A 239 -2.18 -8.30 -8.53
C ASN A 239 -2.92 -7.51 -7.45
N SER A 240 -3.62 -6.47 -7.89
CA SER A 240 -4.38 -5.62 -7.00
C SER A 240 -5.57 -6.36 -6.38
N GLY A 241 -5.82 -6.18 -5.07
CA GLY A 241 -6.91 -6.86 -4.35
C GLY A 241 -6.65 -8.36 -4.11
N SER A 242 -5.37 -8.73 -3.99
CA SER A 242 -4.95 -10.11 -3.72
C SER A 242 -4.04 -10.22 -2.50
N GLY A 243 -3.96 -9.18 -1.67
CA GLY A 243 -3.15 -9.20 -0.46
C GLY A 243 -3.87 -9.83 0.72
N ASP A 244 -3.20 -9.75 1.87
CA ASP A 244 -3.57 -10.41 3.11
C ASP A 244 -4.90 -9.90 3.65
N ARG A 245 -5.21 -8.60 3.49
CA ARG A 245 -6.45 -8.02 4.01
C ARG A 245 -7.69 -8.67 3.40
N ASP A 246 -7.74 -8.75 2.07
CA ASP A 246 -8.89 -9.33 1.37
C ASP A 246 -9.00 -10.84 1.65
N TYR A 247 -7.85 -11.53 1.71
CA TYR A 247 -7.80 -12.95 2.06
C TYR A 247 -8.33 -13.21 3.48
N LEU A 248 -7.84 -12.47 4.48
CA LEU A 248 -8.28 -12.58 5.87
C LEU A 248 -9.76 -12.22 6.04
N ASN A 249 -10.27 -11.20 5.33
CA ASN A 249 -11.70 -10.90 5.32
C ASN A 249 -12.55 -12.05 4.74
N SER A 250 -12.04 -12.75 3.73
CA SER A 250 -12.72 -13.92 3.16
C SER A 250 -12.76 -15.10 4.15
N LEU A 251 -11.67 -15.34 4.88
CA LEU A 251 -11.60 -16.35 5.94
C LEU A 251 -12.54 -16.02 7.10
N LYS A 252 -12.54 -14.76 7.54
CA LYS A 252 -13.48 -14.28 8.57
C LYS A 252 -14.94 -14.46 8.15
N SER A 253 -15.26 -14.21 6.89
CA SER A 253 -16.63 -14.41 6.36
C SER A 253 -17.01 -15.90 6.32
N ALA A 254 -16.05 -16.76 5.97
CA ALA A 254 -16.22 -18.20 5.97
C ALA A 254 -16.44 -18.76 7.38
N ALA A 255 -15.62 -18.32 8.35
CA ALA A 255 -15.77 -18.67 9.75
C ALA A 255 -17.11 -18.19 10.30
N PHE A 256 -17.49 -16.93 10.09
CA PHE A 256 -18.78 -16.40 10.53
C PHE A 256 -19.96 -17.24 10.05
N SER A 257 -19.88 -17.72 8.80
CA SER A 257 -20.95 -18.49 8.15
C SER A 257 -20.79 -20.02 8.29
N GLY A 258 -19.71 -20.48 8.91
CA GLY A 258 -19.37 -21.89 9.10
C GLY A 258 -19.22 -22.68 7.80
N TYR A 259 -18.66 -22.10 6.73
CA TYR A 259 -18.46 -22.81 5.46
C TYR A 259 -16.98 -23.01 5.12
N LEU A 260 -16.69 -24.05 4.35
CA LEU A 260 -15.35 -24.31 3.82
C LEU A 260 -15.00 -23.31 2.70
N PRO A 261 -13.92 -22.49 2.82
CA PRO A 261 -13.62 -21.46 1.81
C PRO A 261 -13.47 -21.99 0.38
N ALA A 262 -12.87 -23.19 0.22
CA ALA A 262 -12.69 -23.82 -1.08
C ALA A 262 -13.98 -24.41 -1.68
N ASN A 263 -14.99 -24.68 -0.85
CA ASN A 263 -16.29 -25.18 -1.28
C ASN A 263 -17.42 -24.73 -0.34
N PRO A 264 -18.00 -23.53 -0.55
CA PRO A 264 -18.99 -22.93 0.35
C PRO A 264 -20.30 -23.72 0.52
N GLN A 265 -20.51 -24.79 -0.25
CA GLN A 265 -21.65 -25.72 -0.11
C GLN A 265 -21.48 -26.71 1.03
N ILE A 266 -20.27 -26.81 1.59
CA ILE A 266 -19.93 -27.65 2.74
C ILE A 266 -19.83 -26.75 3.96
N LYS A 267 -20.58 -27.11 5.00
CA LYS A 267 -20.69 -26.33 6.24
C LYS A 267 -20.42 -27.18 7.46
N LEU A 268 -19.98 -26.52 8.52
CA LEU A 268 -19.95 -27.08 9.86
C LEU A 268 -21.33 -27.60 10.26
N GLY A 269 -21.37 -28.72 10.97
CA GLY A 269 -22.58 -29.41 11.39
C GLY A 269 -23.28 -30.24 10.30
N MET A 270 -22.87 -30.17 9.03
CA MET A 270 -23.44 -31.04 8.00
C MET A 270 -23.09 -32.51 8.25
N THR A 271 -24.05 -33.41 8.02
CA THR A 271 -23.82 -34.86 8.17
C THR A 271 -22.92 -35.39 7.07
N PHE A 272 -22.15 -36.44 7.36
CA PHE A 272 -21.27 -37.13 6.43
C PHE A 272 -22.04 -37.61 5.20
N LYS A 273 -23.26 -38.14 5.39
CA LYS A 273 -24.16 -38.52 4.29
C LYS A 273 -24.44 -37.35 3.33
N SER A 274 -24.57 -36.13 3.85
CA SER A 274 -24.91 -34.94 3.05
C SER A 274 -23.72 -34.29 2.34
N VAL A 275 -22.49 -34.57 2.79
CA VAL A 275 -21.27 -33.95 2.24
C VAL A 275 -20.43 -34.91 1.41
N LYS A 276 -20.52 -36.23 1.63
CA LYS A 276 -19.68 -37.21 0.94
C LYS A 276 -19.72 -37.11 -0.58
N ASP A 277 -20.89 -36.81 -1.16
CA ASP A 277 -21.08 -36.70 -2.61
C ASP A 277 -20.72 -35.30 -3.15
N LYS A 278 -20.52 -34.33 -2.25
CA LYS A 278 -20.06 -32.96 -2.57
C LYS A 278 -18.55 -32.79 -2.41
N LEU A 279 -17.91 -33.72 -1.71
CA LEU A 279 -16.46 -33.78 -1.56
C LEU A 279 -15.88 -34.47 -2.79
N ASN A 280 -14.74 -33.96 -3.25
CA ASN A 280 -13.93 -34.69 -4.23
C ASN A 280 -13.37 -35.97 -3.60
N ALA A 281 -12.71 -36.81 -4.40
CA ALA A 281 -11.92 -37.90 -3.84
C ALA A 281 -10.80 -37.34 -2.94
N ALA A 282 -10.81 -37.71 -1.67
CA ALA A 282 -9.75 -37.35 -0.73
C ALA A 282 -8.43 -38.02 -1.13
N LYS A 283 -7.31 -37.29 -1.00
CA LYS A 283 -5.97 -37.82 -1.21
C LYS A 283 -5.58 -38.83 -0.13
N LEU A 284 -5.94 -38.51 1.10
CA LEU A 284 -5.67 -39.33 2.28
C LEU A 284 -6.86 -39.24 3.23
N LYS A 285 -7.03 -40.29 4.02
CA LYS A 285 -7.95 -40.34 5.14
C LYS A 285 -7.17 -40.80 6.35
N GLU A 286 -7.27 -40.09 7.45
CA GLU A 286 -6.58 -40.42 8.69
C GLU A 286 -7.43 -40.06 9.92
N ASN A 287 -7.01 -40.53 11.09
CA ASN A 287 -7.53 -40.02 12.35
C ASN A 287 -6.60 -38.91 12.83
N GLY A 288 -7.16 -37.75 13.15
CA GLY A 288 -6.50 -36.74 13.96
C GLY A 288 -6.89 -36.91 15.42
N GLU A 289 -6.54 -35.94 16.25
CA GLU A 289 -6.88 -35.95 17.67
C GLU A 289 -8.40 -36.04 17.91
N TRP A 290 -9.17 -35.25 17.16
CA TRP A 290 -10.61 -35.05 17.41
C TRP A 290 -11.55 -35.83 16.48
N GLY A 291 -11.02 -36.72 15.63
CA GLY A 291 -11.82 -37.57 14.77
C GLY A 291 -11.20 -37.85 13.40
N ALA A 292 -12.02 -38.29 12.45
CA ALA A 292 -11.60 -38.59 11.09
C ALA A 292 -11.35 -37.33 10.28
N PHE A 293 -10.25 -37.29 9.54
CA PHE A 293 -9.93 -36.24 8.59
C PHE A 293 -9.88 -36.78 7.16
N TYR A 294 -10.50 -36.04 6.26
CA TYR A 294 -10.43 -36.27 4.81
C TYR A 294 -9.55 -35.16 4.23
N LEU A 295 -8.37 -35.52 3.73
CA LEU A 295 -7.35 -34.57 3.29
C LEU A 295 -7.41 -34.36 1.77
N PHE A 296 -7.24 -33.10 1.39
CA PHE A 296 -7.17 -32.60 0.02
C PHE A 296 -5.90 -31.76 -0.15
N ASP A 297 -5.65 -31.27 -1.37
CA ASP A 297 -4.43 -30.54 -1.72
C ASP A 297 -4.15 -29.32 -0.84
N HIS A 298 -5.21 -28.62 -0.41
CA HIS A 298 -5.11 -27.32 0.25
C HIS A 298 -5.99 -27.21 1.50
N TYR A 299 -6.68 -28.28 1.87
CA TYR A 299 -7.56 -28.29 3.03
C TYR A 299 -7.83 -29.72 3.49
N ALA A 300 -8.32 -29.87 4.72
CA ALA A 300 -8.92 -31.09 5.22
C ALA A 300 -10.29 -30.79 5.85
N VAL A 301 -11.17 -31.79 5.81
CA VAL A 301 -12.47 -31.76 6.48
C VAL A 301 -12.44 -32.79 7.59
N GLY A 302 -12.58 -32.33 8.83
CA GLY A 302 -12.63 -33.18 10.01
C GLY A 302 -14.07 -33.43 10.46
N PHE A 303 -14.30 -34.65 10.94
CA PHE A 303 -15.58 -35.11 11.46
C PHE A 303 -15.47 -35.43 12.94
N ASN A 304 -16.58 -35.37 13.65
CA ASN A 304 -16.66 -35.64 15.09
C ASN A 304 -16.57 -37.13 15.49
N ASP A 305 -16.33 -38.04 14.54
CA ASP A 305 -16.14 -39.48 14.76
C ASP A 305 -14.85 -39.94 14.07
N TYR A 306 -14.16 -40.93 14.64
CA TYR A 306 -12.98 -41.55 14.04
C TYR A 306 -13.33 -42.41 12.82
N LEU A 307 -12.35 -42.72 11.96
CA LEU A 307 -12.55 -43.43 10.69
C LEU A 307 -13.26 -44.78 10.84
N HIS A 308 -13.03 -45.49 11.94
CA HIS A 308 -13.65 -46.80 12.19
C HIS A 308 -15.12 -46.69 12.67
N ASP A 309 -15.51 -45.53 13.19
CA ASP A 309 -16.87 -45.23 13.69
C ASP A 309 -17.66 -44.30 12.76
N LEU A 310 -16.98 -43.73 11.76
CA LEU A 310 -17.53 -42.75 10.82
C LEU A 310 -18.72 -43.35 10.07
N ASN A 311 -19.88 -42.72 10.26
CA ASN A 311 -21.14 -43.22 9.73
C ASN A 311 -21.94 -42.08 9.08
N ALA A 312 -23.15 -42.40 8.58
CA ALA A 312 -23.99 -41.45 7.86
C ALA A 312 -24.38 -40.19 8.68
N ASN A 313 -24.40 -40.31 10.01
CA ASN A 313 -24.81 -39.25 10.94
C ASN A 313 -23.64 -38.47 11.53
N SER A 314 -22.38 -38.92 11.36
CA SER A 314 -21.20 -38.14 11.77
C SER A 314 -21.25 -36.74 11.14
N HIS A 315 -20.83 -35.72 11.85
CA HIS A 315 -20.95 -34.32 11.44
C HIS A 315 -19.59 -33.70 11.14
N VAL A 316 -19.56 -32.81 10.16
CA VAL A 316 -18.41 -31.93 9.91
C VAL A 316 -18.22 -31.03 11.13
N MET A 317 -17.04 -31.06 11.72
CA MET A 317 -16.71 -30.32 12.93
C MET A 317 -15.65 -29.24 12.69
N ILE A 318 -14.76 -29.46 11.73
CA ILE A 318 -13.58 -28.62 11.57
C ILE A 318 -13.14 -28.57 10.10
N PHE A 319 -12.67 -27.41 9.68
CA PHE A 319 -11.96 -27.21 8.43
C PHE A 319 -10.53 -26.78 8.70
N ASN A 320 -9.58 -27.58 8.23
CA ASN A 320 -8.16 -27.25 8.23
C ASN A 320 -7.79 -26.71 6.85
N ILE A 321 -7.15 -25.55 6.77
CA ILE A 321 -6.77 -24.89 5.52
C ILE A 321 -5.26 -24.71 5.55
N PHE A 322 -4.56 -25.34 4.59
CA PHE A 322 -3.11 -25.33 4.53
C PHE A 322 -2.63 -24.00 3.93
N ALA A 323 -1.94 -23.20 4.74
CA ALA A 323 -1.69 -21.79 4.47
C ALA A 323 -0.34 -21.49 3.79
N ASP A 324 0.48 -22.51 3.57
CA ASP A 324 1.89 -22.40 3.15
C ASP A 324 2.09 -21.51 1.92
N GLN A 325 1.13 -21.47 0.99
CA GLN A 325 1.25 -20.70 -0.24
C GLN A 325 0.96 -19.19 -0.07
N ARG A 326 0.39 -18.78 1.07
CA ARG A 326 0.01 -17.38 1.32
C ARG A 326 1.09 -16.56 1.98
N ASN A 327 2.08 -17.19 2.62
CA ASN A 327 3.14 -16.51 3.38
C ASN A 327 2.57 -15.48 4.37
N LEU A 328 1.47 -15.84 5.02
CA LEU A 328 0.81 -14.98 6.00
C LEU A 328 1.60 -15.03 7.31
N THR A 329 1.82 -13.89 7.98
CA THR A 329 2.50 -13.85 9.28
C THR A 329 1.50 -13.52 10.40
N PRO A 330 1.79 -13.89 11.67
CA PRO A 330 0.97 -13.50 12.82
C PRO A 330 0.77 -11.97 12.91
N SER A 331 1.80 -11.19 12.57
CA SER A 331 1.74 -9.73 12.49
C SER A 331 0.72 -9.25 11.45
N ASN A 332 0.66 -9.88 10.27
CA ASN A 332 -0.32 -9.54 9.24
C ASN A 332 -1.74 -9.95 9.65
N VAL A 333 -1.91 -11.10 10.31
CA VAL A 333 -3.20 -11.52 10.88
C VAL A 333 -3.70 -10.47 11.86
N LYS A 334 -2.91 -10.15 12.88
CA LYS A 334 -3.26 -9.16 13.92
C LYS A 334 -3.51 -7.77 13.34
N ARG A 335 -2.74 -7.37 12.33
CA ARG A 335 -2.92 -6.08 11.64
C ARG A 335 -4.32 -5.95 11.02
N TRP A 336 -4.83 -7.00 10.38
CA TRP A 336 -6.05 -6.91 9.59
C TRP A 336 -7.30 -7.43 10.31
N LEU A 337 -7.16 -8.40 11.23
CA LEU A 337 -8.27 -8.94 12.02
C LEU A 337 -8.44 -8.26 13.39
N GLY A 338 -7.41 -7.55 13.87
CA GLY A 338 -7.38 -6.97 15.20
C GLY A 338 -6.71 -7.91 16.21
N ASN A 339 -6.96 -7.68 17.50
CA ASN A 339 -6.44 -8.57 18.53
C ASN A 339 -7.22 -9.90 18.52
N PRO A 340 -6.54 -11.04 18.68
CA PRO A 340 -7.21 -12.31 18.89
C PRO A 340 -7.93 -12.31 20.25
N GLY A 341 -8.86 -13.25 20.41
CA GLY A 341 -9.42 -13.58 21.72
C GLY A 341 -8.35 -14.20 22.61
N GLU A 342 -7.53 -15.09 22.03
CA GLU A 342 -6.46 -15.80 22.72
C GLU A 342 -5.21 -15.91 21.83
N GLU A 343 -4.04 -15.81 22.44
CA GLU A 343 -2.73 -16.08 21.81
C GLU A 343 -1.90 -16.88 22.83
N TYR A 344 -1.59 -18.14 22.52
CA TYR A 344 -0.87 -19.04 23.42
C TYR A 344 0.07 -19.99 22.68
N PHE A 345 1.02 -20.56 23.42
CA PHE A 345 1.86 -21.65 22.94
C PHE A 345 1.16 -22.98 23.23
N ASN A 346 0.83 -23.73 22.20
CA ASN A 346 0.31 -25.09 22.28
C ASN A 346 1.48 -26.05 22.48
N GLU A 347 1.69 -26.49 23.72
CA GLU A 347 2.76 -27.43 24.08
C GLU A 347 2.60 -28.81 23.43
N GLU A 348 1.36 -29.23 23.16
CA GLU A 348 1.05 -30.55 22.62
C GLU A 348 1.34 -30.62 21.11
N GLU A 349 0.98 -29.56 20.37
CA GLU A 349 1.26 -29.46 18.93
C GLU A 349 2.65 -28.88 18.62
N GLY A 350 3.31 -28.25 19.59
CA GLY A 350 4.63 -27.65 19.42
C GLY A 350 4.60 -26.39 18.55
N GLY A 351 3.82 -25.39 18.94
CA GLY A 351 3.72 -24.12 18.20
C GLY A 351 2.85 -23.10 18.91
N TYR A 352 2.54 -22.00 18.22
CA TYR A 352 1.67 -20.93 18.71
C TYR A 352 0.35 -20.92 17.95
N GLU A 353 -0.68 -20.42 18.62
CA GLU A 353 -2.01 -20.25 18.05
C GLU A 353 -2.55 -18.84 18.30
N LEU A 354 -3.17 -18.25 17.27
CA LEU A 354 -4.07 -17.10 17.41
C LEU A 354 -5.51 -17.57 17.20
N ASP A 355 -6.38 -17.40 18.19
CA ASP A 355 -7.82 -17.71 18.03
C ASP A 355 -8.68 -16.44 18.03
N TYR A 356 -9.56 -16.35 17.03
CA TYR A 356 -10.58 -15.32 16.90
C TYR A 356 -11.96 -15.95 16.98
N LYS A 357 -12.75 -15.53 17.97
CA LYS A 357 -14.19 -15.81 17.97
C LYS A 357 -14.90 -15.01 16.87
N VAL A 358 -15.53 -15.70 15.93
CA VAL A 358 -16.23 -15.11 14.79
C VAL A 358 -17.68 -15.61 14.72
N GLY A 359 -18.59 -14.87 15.36
CA GLY A 359 -19.99 -15.28 15.47
C GLY A 359 -20.12 -16.50 16.40
N ASN A 360 -20.64 -17.60 15.87
CA ASN A 360 -20.81 -18.86 16.59
C ASN A 360 -19.65 -19.85 16.39
N HIS A 361 -18.62 -19.47 15.64
CA HIS A 361 -17.48 -20.31 15.26
C HIS A 361 -16.18 -19.62 15.67
N SER A 362 -15.08 -20.37 15.60
CA SER A 362 -13.72 -19.89 15.80
C SER A 362 -12.93 -19.88 14.49
N LEU A 363 -11.89 -19.03 14.45
CA LEU A 363 -10.92 -18.93 13.38
C LEU A 363 -9.52 -18.93 13.98
N GLY A 364 -8.90 -20.10 13.97
CA GLY A 364 -7.56 -20.35 14.49
C GLY A 364 -6.48 -20.16 13.41
N PHE A 365 -5.30 -19.67 13.83
CA PHE A 365 -4.10 -19.58 12.99
C PHE A 365 -2.92 -20.19 13.74
N HIS A 366 -2.32 -21.24 13.18
CA HIS A 366 -1.25 -22.00 13.82
C HIS A 366 0.10 -21.74 13.14
N TYR A 367 1.15 -21.57 13.94
CA TYR A 367 2.49 -21.22 13.47
C TYR A 367 3.56 -21.67 14.49
N GLU A 368 4.65 -22.30 14.01
CA GLU A 368 5.69 -22.86 14.88
C GLU A 368 6.50 -21.80 15.66
N GLU A 369 6.92 -20.73 14.99
CA GLU A 369 7.83 -19.72 15.57
C GLU A 369 7.12 -18.37 15.67
N GLU A 370 7.36 -17.58 16.73
CA GLU A 370 6.73 -16.26 16.96
C GLU A 370 6.78 -15.34 15.71
N TYR A 371 7.87 -15.44 14.94
CA TYR A 371 8.10 -14.67 13.73
C TYR A 371 7.90 -15.48 12.44
N GLY A 372 7.41 -16.71 12.53
CA GLY A 372 7.19 -17.61 11.41
C GLY A 372 6.02 -17.20 10.51
N PHE A 373 5.72 -18.08 9.57
CA PHE A 373 4.52 -18.00 8.75
C PHE A 373 3.41 -18.88 9.37
N ILE A 374 2.16 -18.50 9.13
CA ILE A 374 1.01 -19.35 9.40
C ILE A 374 1.11 -20.57 8.49
N GLN A 375 1.06 -21.75 9.10
CA GLN A 375 1.12 -23.05 8.41
C GLN A 375 -0.28 -23.65 8.25
N LEU A 376 -1.10 -23.49 9.29
CA LEU A 376 -2.46 -24.03 9.32
C LEU A 376 -3.44 -22.93 9.76
N ILE A 377 -4.62 -22.92 9.13
CA ILE A 377 -5.75 -22.09 9.52
C ILE A 377 -6.93 -23.02 9.77
N THR A 378 -7.62 -22.80 10.88
CA THR A 378 -8.68 -23.70 11.36
C THR A 378 -9.99 -22.95 11.51
N ILE A 379 -11.09 -23.53 11.02
CA ILE A 379 -12.46 -23.02 11.23
C ILE A 379 -13.27 -24.12 11.90
N TYR A 380 -13.86 -23.85 13.06
CA TYR A 380 -14.60 -24.84 13.86
C TYR A 380 -15.75 -24.23 14.67
#